data_AF-A0A4Y8S7N9-F1
#
_entry.id   AF-A0A4Y8S7N9-F1
#
_cell.length_a   1.000
_cell.length_b   1.000
_cell.length_c   1.000
_cell.angle_alpha   90.00
_cell.angle_beta   90.00
_cell.angle_gamma   90.00
#
_symmetry.space_group_name_H-M   'P 1'
#
loop_
_entity.id
_entity.type
_entity.pdbx_description
1 polymer ?
#
loop_
_entity_poly.entity_id
_entity_poly.type
_entity_poly.pdbx_seq_one_letter_code
_entity_poly.pdbx_strand_id
1 'polypeptide(L)'
;MNEYEKSELEGRAFFEVLYPNYVKDFSKDKYSWWDVSGYTVSNEIADVPYVAELKKRGFEHDYHPTVMLQVDKYENLKNYTLQSGIKTFYVCFYSDRTLVFNIDKIDPMKVVKESKMLPVNTAEDNGYKLKEVMYLPITDAKILSRGYKTLKK
;
A
#
# COMPACT_ATOMS: atom_id res chain seq x y z
N MET A 1 -14.29 15.44 -8.27
CA MET A 1 -13.41 14.40 -7.72
C MET A 1 -13.73 13.09 -8.41
N ASN A 2 -12.78 12.55 -9.16
CA ASN A 2 -12.96 11.28 -9.88
C ASN A 2 -12.95 10.09 -8.90
N GLU A 3 -13.33 8.89 -9.36
CA GLU A 3 -13.40 7.70 -8.50
C GLU A 3 -12.03 7.31 -7.90
N TYR A 4 -10.96 7.58 -8.65
CA TYR A 4 -9.60 7.34 -8.21
C TYR A 4 -9.24 8.18 -6.98
N GLU A 5 -9.46 9.50 -7.05
CA GLU A 5 -9.21 10.43 -5.95
C GLU A 5 -10.06 10.11 -4.71
N LYS A 6 -11.32 9.69 -4.90
CA LYS A 6 -12.18 9.21 -3.80
C LYS A 6 -11.57 7.99 -3.12
N SER A 7 -11.08 7.02 -3.90
CA SER A 7 -10.48 5.81 -3.36
C SER A 7 -9.18 6.09 -2.60
N GLU A 8 -8.36 7.05 -3.04
CA GLU A 8 -7.15 7.46 -2.32
C GLU A 8 -7.50 8.13 -0.99
N LEU A 9 -8.44 9.08 -0.98
CA LEU A 9 -8.88 9.74 0.25
C LEU A 9 -9.48 8.76 1.26
N GLU A 10 -10.30 7.81 0.80
CA GLU A 10 -10.84 6.76 1.67
C GLU A 10 -9.71 5.88 2.25
N GLY A 11 -8.72 5.50 1.44
CA GLY A 11 -7.56 4.73 1.90
C GLY A 11 -6.77 5.47 2.99
N ARG A 12 -6.54 6.78 2.78
CA ARG A 12 -5.91 7.65 3.78
C ARG A 12 -6.73 7.67 5.08
N ALA A 13 -8.04 7.90 5.00
CA ALA A 13 -8.94 7.91 6.16
C ALA A 13 -8.93 6.59 6.95
N PHE A 14 -8.92 5.42 6.27
CA PHE A 14 -8.80 4.13 6.96
C PHE A 14 -7.48 3.97 7.70
N PHE A 15 -6.38 4.43 7.10
CA PHE A 15 -5.08 4.42 7.73
C PHE A 15 -5.07 5.29 8.99
N GLU A 16 -5.74 6.44 8.98
CA GLU A 16 -5.86 7.31 10.15
C GLU A 16 -6.57 6.63 11.33
N VAL A 17 -7.64 5.88 11.05
CA VAL A 17 -8.39 5.14 12.08
C VAL A 17 -7.57 3.97 12.64
N LEU A 18 -6.73 3.36 11.81
CA LEU A 18 -5.90 2.23 12.21
C LEU A 18 -4.70 2.68 13.07
N TYR A 19 -4.16 3.86 12.77
CA TYR A 19 -2.96 4.42 13.39
C TYR A 19 -3.20 5.85 13.89
N PRO A 20 -4.08 6.07 14.89
CA PRO A 20 -4.48 7.40 15.33
C PRO A 20 -3.38 8.14 16.11
N ASN A 21 -2.46 7.40 16.74
CA ASN A 21 -1.40 7.93 17.61
C ASN A 21 -0.05 8.10 16.90
N TYR A 22 -0.05 8.26 15.57
CA TYR A 22 1.17 8.35 14.77
C TYR A 22 1.29 9.74 14.15
N VAL A 23 2.53 10.26 14.05
CA VAL A 23 2.80 11.45 13.23
C VAL A 23 2.90 10.98 11.79
N LYS A 24 2.05 11.50 10.92
CA LYS A 24 1.96 11.11 9.52
C LYS A 24 1.94 12.33 8.61
N ASP A 25 2.55 12.19 7.45
CA ASP A 25 2.48 13.14 6.34
C ASP A 25 2.06 12.40 5.07
N PHE A 26 1.16 12.99 4.29
CA PHE A 26 0.63 12.37 3.08
C PHE A 26 1.30 12.96 1.86
N SER A 27 1.52 12.14 0.84
CA SER A 27 2.11 12.61 -0.41
C SER A 27 1.21 13.69 -1.03
N LYS A 28 1.83 14.81 -1.41
CA LYS A 28 1.17 15.92 -2.13
C LYS A 28 0.99 15.60 -3.60
N ASP A 29 1.91 14.79 -4.14
CA ASP A 29 1.96 14.44 -5.55
C ASP A 29 1.03 13.28 -5.85
N LYS A 30 0.12 13.48 -6.81
CA LYS A 30 -0.67 12.39 -7.36
C LYS A 30 0.27 11.35 -7.97
N TYR A 31 -0.04 10.06 -7.75
CA TYR A 31 0.73 8.94 -8.28
C TYR A 31 2.14 8.80 -7.71
N SER A 32 2.43 9.46 -6.59
CA SER A 32 3.64 9.21 -5.80
C SER A 32 3.86 7.71 -5.59
N TRP A 33 5.12 7.26 -5.55
CA TRP A 33 5.47 5.88 -5.24
C TRP A 33 5.17 5.48 -3.78
N TRP A 34 4.73 6.45 -2.98
CA TRP A 34 4.19 6.28 -1.65
C TRP A 34 2.96 7.16 -1.42
N ASP A 35 2.07 6.72 -0.54
CA ASP A 35 0.84 7.42 -0.18
C ASP A 35 0.96 8.17 1.16
N VAL A 36 1.62 7.56 2.15
CA VAL A 36 1.80 8.12 3.49
C VAL A 36 3.22 7.84 4.00
N SER A 37 3.81 8.80 4.71
CA SER A 37 5.03 8.63 5.48
C SER A 37 4.79 9.09 6.92
N GLY A 38 5.68 8.78 7.84
CA GLY A 38 5.49 9.17 9.23
C GLY A 38 6.48 8.55 10.20
N TYR A 39 6.19 8.69 11.48
CA TYR A 39 6.96 8.12 12.59
C TYR A 39 6.05 7.32 13.51
N THR A 40 6.54 6.16 13.96
CA THR A 40 5.86 5.40 15.02
C THR A 40 6.09 6.04 16.37
N VAL A 41 5.05 6.66 16.94
CA VAL A 41 5.16 7.17 18.30
C VAL A 41 4.91 6.01 19.26
N SER A 42 5.95 5.54 19.92
CA SER A 42 5.80 4.65 21.08
C SER A 42 6.64 5.20 22.22
N ASN A 43 6.07 5.25 23.43
CA ASN A 43 6.77 5.76 24.60
C ASN A 43 7.97 4.88 25.04
N GLU A 44 8.19 3.74 24.40
CA GLU A 44 9.13 2.69 24.82
C GLU A 44 10.20 2.35 23.76
N ILE A 45 10.03 2.80 22.51
CA ILE A 45 10.95 2.57 21.40
C ILE A 45 11.07 3.87 20.63
N ALA A 46 12.30 4.27 20.31
CA ALA A 46 12.60 5.45 19.48
C ALA A 46 11.67 5.53 18.26
N ASP A 47 11.25 6.75 17.92
CA ASP A 47 10.38 7.02 16.78
C ASP A 47 10.92 6.36 15.51
N VAL A 48 10.27 5.27 15.05
CA VAL A 48 10.72 4.56 13.86
C VAL A 48 10.05 5.21 12.64
N PRO A 49 10.81 5.84 11.73
CA PRO A 49 10.23 6.37 10.51
C PRO A 49 9.69 5.24 9.63
N TYR A 50 8.61 5.52 8.91
CA TYR A 50 8.06 4.61 7.91
C TYR A 50 7.55 5.37 6.68
N VAL A 51 7.48 4.64 5.56
CA VAL A 51 6.75 5.05 4.35
C VAL A 51 5.83 3.91 3.93
N ALA A 52 4.64 4.21 3.44
CA ALA A 52 3.70 3.21 2.99
C ALA A 52 2.94 3.63 1.72
N GLU A 53 2.71 2.64 0.86
CA GLU A 53 1.78 2.70 -0.26
C GLU A 53 0.45 2.08 0.17
N LEU A 54 -0.67 2.81 0.00
CA LEU A 54 -1.99 2.42 0.48
C LEU A 54 -2.88 1.99 -0.69
N LYS A 55 -3.65 0.93 -0.49
CA LYS A 55 -4.60 0.46 -1.50
C LYS A 55 -5.90 -0.04 -0.89
N LYS A 56 -7.02 0.42 -1.42
CA LYS A 56 -8.34 -0.14 -1.14
C LYS A 56 -8.64 -1.28 -2.12
N ARG A 57 -9.33 -2.33 -1.67
CA ARG A 57 -9.73 -3.50 -2.47
C ARG A 57 -11.22 -3.77 -2.28
N GLY A 58 -11.99 -3.89 -3.36
CA GLY A 58 -13.46 -3.98 -3.27
C GLY A 58 -14.03 -5.32 -2.81
N PHE A 59 -13.19 -6.25 -2.35
CA PHE A 59 -13.53 -7.64 -2.04
C PHE A 59 -12.99 -8.05 -0.66
N GLU A 60 -13.22 -9.30 -0.26
CA GLU A 60 -12.65 -9.90 0.95
C GLU A 60 -11.18 -10.29 0.74
N HIS A 61 -10.39 -10.29 1.81
CA HIS A 61 -8.93 -10.46 1.74
C HIS A 61 -8.45 -11.77 1.11
N ASP A 62 -9.26 -12.82 1.17
CA ASP A 62 -8.96 -14.19 0.72
C ASP A 62 -9.70 -14.58 -0.57
N TYR A 63 -10.44 -13.65 -1.18
CA TYR A 63 -11.08 -13.88 -2.48
C TYR A 63 -10.07 -14.31 -3.56
N HIS A 64 -8.81 -13.86 -3.43
CA HIS A 64 -7.67 -14.34 -4.20
C HIS A 64 -6.51 -14.70 -3.26
N PRO A 65 -5.70 -15.73 -3.59
CA PRO A 65 -4.56 -16.13 -2.78
C PRO A 65 -3.37 -15.15 -2.86
N THR A 66 -3.45 -14.15 -3.76
CA THR A 66 -2.39 -13.19 -4.00
C THR A 66 -2.92 -11.75 -4.12
N VAL A 67 -2.01 -10.80 -3.89
CA VAL A 67 -2.24 -9.36 -4.02
C VAL A 67 -1.31 -8.80 -5.09
N MET A 68 -1.88 -8.04 -6.02
CA MET A 68 -1.11 -7.39 -7.08
C MET A 68 -0.40 -6.13 -6.55
N LEU A 69 0.90 -6.00 -6.83
CA LEU A 69 1.70 -4.79 -6.65
C LEU A 69 2.41 -4.47 -7.99
N GLN A 70 2.46 -3.20 -8.40
CA GLN A 70 3.21 -2.82 -9.61
C GLN A 70 4.71 -2.87 -9.33
N VAL A 71 5.49 -3.42 -10.27
CA VAL A 71 6.94 -3.66 -10.07
C VAL A 71 7.70 -2.35 -9.86
N ASP A 72 7.36 -1.29 -10.58
CA ASP A 72 7.94 0.05 -10.42
C ASP A 72 7.73 0.63 -9.01
N LYS A 73 6.54 0.42 -8.42
CA LYS A 73 6.25 0.83 -7.04
C LYS A 73 7.08 0.05 -6.04
N TYR A 74 7.20 -1.27 -6.23
CA TYR A 74 8.05 -2.12 -5.41
C TYR A 74 9.52 -1.67 -5.46
N GLU A 75 10.06 -1.45 -6.66
CA GLU A 75 11.46 -1.05 -6.83
C GLU A 75 11.75 0.32 -6.21
N ASN A 76 10.84 1.29 -6.38
CA ASN A 76 10.99 2.60 -5.74
C ASN A 76 10.98 2.52 -4.21
N LEU A 77 10.03 1.79 -3.62
CA LEU A 77 9.98 1.57 -2.17
C LEU A 77 11.21 0.82 -1.66
N LYS A 78 11.65 -0.21 -2.38
CA LYS A 78 12.82 -1.01 -2.02
C LYS A 78 14.10 -0.18 -2.07
N ASN A 79 14.31 0.58 -3.15
CA ASN A 79 15.45 1.49 -3.30
C ASN A 79 15.45 2.57 -2.21
N TYR A 80 14.29 3.16 -1.90
CA TYR A 80 14.17 4.13 -0.81
C TYR A 80 14.58 3.52 0.53
N THR A 81 14.15 2.29 0.80
CA THR A 81 14.53 1.58 2.02
C THR A 81 16.03 1.36 2.12
N LEU A 82 16.66 0.91 1.03
CA LEU A 82 18.11 0.66 0.96
C LEU A 82 18.93 1.94 1.15
N GLN A 83 18.45 3.07 0.60
CA GLN A 83 19.17 4.35 0.65
C GLN A 83 19.01 5.08 2.00
N SER A 84 17.82 5.02 2.60
CA SER A 84 17.48 5.80 3.79
C SER A 84 17.54 4.99 5.09
N GLY A 85 17.49 3.66 5.02
CA GLY A 85 17.27 2.78 6.17
C GLY A 85 15.84 2.84 6.75
N ILE A 86 14.93 3.60 6.12
CA ILE A 86 13.54 3.77 6.55
C ILE A 86 12.71 2.58 6.07
N LYS A 87 11.91 1.99 6.98
CA LYS A 87 11.05 0.86 6.65
C LYS A 87 9.93 1.27 5.70
N THR A 88 9.72 0.48 4.65
CA THR A 88 8.62 0.72 3.70
C THR A 88 7.59 -0.41 3.71
N PHE A 89 6.33 -0.05 3.53
CA PHE A 89 5.20 -0.96 3.61
C PHE A 89 4.25 -0.84 2.41
N TYR A 90 3.62 -1.95 2.06
CA TYR A 90 2.46 -1.96 1.17
C TYR A 90 1.24 -2.40 1.96
N VAL A 91 0.23 -1.54 2.03
CA VAL A 91 -0.94 -1.73 2.91
C VAL A 91 -2.20 -1.83 2.06
N CYS A 92 -2.88 -2.97 2.16
CA CYS A 92 -4.14 -3.22 1.46
C CYS A 92 -5.31 -3.30 2.44
N PHE A 93 -6.24 -2.37 2.31
CA PHE A 93 -7.52 -2.36 3.03
C PHE A 93 -8.57 -3.13 2.25
N TYR A 94 -8.91 -4.32 2.75
CA TYR A 94 -10.02 -5.14 2.27
C TYR A 94 -11.27 -4.90 3.10
N SER A 95 -12.40 -5.46 2.66
CA SER A 95 -13.68 -5.20 3.32
C SER A 95 -13.71 -5.71 4.77
N ASP A 96 -13.02 -6.82 5.03
CA ASP A 96 -13.03 -7.57 6.28
C ASP A 96 -11.69 -7.51 7.04
N ARG A 97 -10.56 -7.40 6.34
CA ARG A 97 -9.20 -7.34 6.93
C ARG A 97 -8.30 -6.27 6.31
N THR A 98 -7.17 -6.02 6.96
CA THR A 98 -6.08 -5.20 6.40
C THR A 98 -4.83 -6.06 6.29
N LEU A 99 -4.22 -6.08 5.11
CA LEU A 99 -2.97 -6.80 4.83
C LEU A 99 -1.81 -5.81 4.79
N VAL A 100 -0.73 -6.09 5.53
CA VAL A 100 0.46 -5.25 5.57
C VAL A 100 1.68 -6.07 5.14
N PHE A 101 2.28 -5.70 4.01
CA PHE A 101 3.52 -6.29 3.51
C PHE A 101 4.69 -5.38 3.87
N ASN A 102 5.75 -5.96 4.43
CA ASN A 102 7.03 -5.27 4.58
C ASN A 102 7.84 -5.47 3.30
N ILE A 103 8.13 -4.38 2.58
CA ILE A 103 8.81 -4.42 1.28
C ILE A 103 10.17 -5.10 1.37
N ASP A 104 10.89 -4.96 2.50
CA ASP A 104 12.19 -5.58 2.66
C ASP A 104 12.16 -7.10 2.75
N LYS A 105 11.02 -7.65 3.16
CA LYS A 105 10.85 -9.09 3.35
C LYS A 105 10.32 -9.80 2.12
N ILE A 106 9.97 -9.06 1.07
CA ILE A 106 9.50 -9.65 -0.19
C ILE A 106 10.71 -10.23 -0.91
N ASP A 107 10.63 -11.53 -1.23
CA ASP A 107 11.62 -12.20 -2.06
C ASP A 107 11.15 -12.17 -3.52
N PRO A 108 11.74 -11.32 -4.38
CA PRO A 108 11.30 -11.17 -5.77
C PRO A 108 11.51 -12.44 -6.61
N MET A 109 12.28 -13.42 -6.14
CA MET A 109 12.48 -14.70 -6.84
C MET A 109 11.34 -15.71 -6.56
N LYS A 110 10.53 -15.47 -5.51
CA LYS A 110 9.42 -16.36 -5.11
C LYS A 110 8.05 -15.86 -5.55
N VAL A 111 7.99 -14.68 -6.15
CA VAL A 111 6.75 -14.06 -6.61
C VAL A 111 6.62 -14.19 -8.12
N VAL A 112 5.38 -14.42 -8.57
CA VAL A 112 5.07 -14.43 -10.00
C VAL A 112 5.05 -12.99 -10.50
N LYS A 113 5.73 -12.73 -11.63
CA LYS A 113 5.69 -11.46 -12.35
C LYS A 113 4.96 -11.63 -13.68
N GLU A 114 4.08 -10.69 -14.01
CA GLU A 114 3.34 -10.69 -15.28
C GLU A 114 3.21 -9.27 -15.82
N SER A 115 3.13 -9.16 -17.14
CA SER A 115 2.74 -7.92 -17.81
C SER A 115 1.22 -7.88 -17.96
N LYS A 116 0.58 -6.85 -17.41
CA LYS A 116 -0.88 -6.69 -17.39
C LYS A 116 -1.29 -5.32 -17.92
N MET A 117 -2.33 -5.29 -18.76
CA MET A 117 -2.95 -4.03 -19.17
C MET A 117 -3.71 -3.44 -17.97
N LEU A 118 -3.20 -2.34 -17.44
CA LEU A 118 -3.80 -1.63 -16.32
C LEU A 118 -4.17 -0.21 -16.73
N PRO A 119 -5.21 0.40 -16.11
CA PRO A 119 -5.57 1.79 -16.37
C PRO A 119 -4.36 2.72 -16.24
N VAL A 120 -4.29 3.70 -17.13
CA VAL A 120 -3.37 4.81 -16.97
C VAL A 120 -3.91 5.66 -15.82
N ASN A 121 -3.10 5.81 -14.79
CA ASN A 121 -3.43 6.59 -13.61
C ASN A 121 -2.86 8.00 -13.85
N THR A 122 -3.30 8.73 -14.86
CA THR A 122 -3.01 10.17 -15.00
C THR A 122 -4.35 10.85 -15.26
N ALA A 123 -4.53 12.07 -14.74
CA ALA A 123 -5.80 12.79 -14.95
C ALA A 123 -5.99 13.22 -16.42
N GLU A 124 -4.92 13.15 -17.21
CA GLU A 124 -4.82 13.63 -18.59
C GLU A 124 -4.90 12.48 -19.62
N ASP A 125 -4.53 11.24 -19.25
CA ASP A 125 -4.61 10.10 -20.16
C ASP A 125 -5.76 9.15 -19.78
N ASN A 126 -6.73 9.02 -20.69
CA ASN A 126 -7.69 7.94 -20.65
C ASN A 126 -7.12 6.74 -21.40
N GLY A 127 -7.08 5.56 -20.79
CA GLY A 127 -6.69 4.33 -21.48
C GLY A 127 -6.11 3.26 -20.56
N TYR A 128 -5.56 2.22 -21.19
CA TYR A 128 -4.82 1.16 -20.52
C TYR A 128 -3.40 1.14 -21.06
N LYS A 129 -2.42 0.92 -20.18
CA LYS A 129 -1.04 0.66 -20.58
C LYS A 129 -0.56 -0.66 -20.00
N LEU A 130 0.37 -1.29 -20.72
CA LEU A 130 1.04 -2.48 -20.21
C LEU A 130 1.89 -2.06 -19.00
N LYS A 131 1.69 -2.74 -17.88
CA LYS A 131 2.47 -2.56 -16.65
C LYS A 131 2.93 -3.91 -16.15
N GLU A 132 4.15 -3.97 -15.64
CA GLU A 132 4.63 -5.14 -14.92
C GLU A 132 4.07 -5.16 -13.51
N VAL A 133 3.56 -6.31 -13.10
CA VAL A 133 3.02 -6.55 -11.77
C VAL A 133 3.67 -7.78 -11.15
N MET A 134 3.77 -7.76 -9.83
CA MET A 134 4.14 -8.91 -9.02
C MET A 134 2.93 -9.34 -8.17
N TYR A 135 2.73 -10.65 -8.04
CA TYR A 135 1.67 -11.22 -7.21
C TYR A 135 2.25 -11.68 -5.88
N LEU A 136 1.92 -10.94 -4.82
CA LEU A 136 2.37 -11.20 -3.46
C LEU A 136 1.43 -12.22 -2.80
N PRO A 137 1.92 -13.37 -2.32
CA PRO A 137 1.10 -14.31 -1.55
C PRO A 137 0.52 -13.65 -0.30
N ILE A 138 -0.78 -13.85 -0.03
CA ILE A 138 -1.40 -13.29 1.20
C ILE A 138 -0.76 -13.83 2.48
N THR A 139 -0.14 -15.01 2.41
CA THR A 139 0.59 -15.65 3.51
C THR A 139 1.82 -14.87 3.97
N ASP A 140 2.35 -13.99 3.11
CA ASP A 140 3.53 -13.18 3.40
C ASP A 140 3.14 -11.86 4.09
N ALA A 141 1.84 -11.55 4.17
CA ALA A 141 1.33 -10.35 4.83
C ALA A 141 1.17 -10.55 6.34
N LYS A 142 1.40 -9.47 7.10
CA LYS A 142 0.80 -9.33 8.42
C LYS A 142 -0.70 -9.03 8.24
N ILE A 143 -1.54 -9.90 8.78
CA ILE A 143 -3.00 -9.78 8.69
C ILE A 143 -3.54 -9.11 9.96
N LEU A 144 -4.26 -7.99 9.80
CA LEU A 144 -5.01 -7.33 10.86
C LEU A 144 -6.49 -7.66 10.68
N SER A 145 -7.16 -8.09 11.76
CA SER A 145 -8.59 -8.45 11.78
C SER A 145 -9.53 -7.25 11.74
N ARG A 146 -9.17 -6.21 10.97
CA ARG A 146 -9.91 -4.96 10.81
C ARG A 146 -9.85 -4.54 9.34
N GLY A 147 -10.94 -4.70 8.61
CA GLY A 147 -11.10 -4.20 7.24
C GLY A 147 -11.86 -2.87 7.20
N TYR A 148 -11.98 -2.27 6.02
CA TYR A 148 -12.57 -0.93 5.90
C TYR A 148 -14.04 -0.88 6.33
N LYS A 149 -14.81 -1.98 6.29
CA LYS A 149 -16.19 -1.99 6.83
C LYS A 149 -16.21 -1.74 8.34
N THR A 150 -15.17 -2.14 9.05
CA THR A 150 -15.01 -1.95 10.51
C THR A 150 -14.26 -0.68 10.88
N LEU A 151 -13.57 -0.06 9.90
CA LEU A 151 -12.84 1.20 10.08
C LEU A 151 -13.69 2.43 9.74
N LYS A 152 -14.75 2.28 8.93
CA LYS A 152 -15.78 3.31 8.75
C LYS A 152 -16.60 3.41 10.04
N LYS A 153 -16.43 4.51 10.79
CA LYS A 153 -17.37 4.94 11.82
C LYS A 153 -18.45 5.82 11.21
#